data_AF-A0A415U2C5-F1
#
_entry.id   AF-A0A415U2C5-F1
#
_cell.length_a   1.000
_cell.length_b   1.000
_cell.length_c   1.000
_cell.angle_alpha   90.00
_cell.angle_beta   90.00
_cell.angle_gamma   90.00
#
_symmetry.space_group_name_H-M   'P 1'
#
loop_
_entity.id
_entity.type
_entity.pdbx_description
1 polymer ?
#
loop_
_entity_poly.entity_id
_entity_poly.type
_entity_poly.pdbx_seq_one_letter_code
_entity_poly.pdbx_strand_id
1 'polypeptide(L)'
;MIRYAEFYNYDRLERAASELGLLTTEADEESLLNLHNNLVWHLHRFDEDPRADAILYAVIEAILGEKAADITDIPYELRCVWEGGKRANVFE
;
A
#
# COMPACT_ATOMS: atom_id res chain seq x y z
N MET A 1 6.42 16.48 2.51
CA MET A 1 5.20 15.77 2.94
C MET A 1 4.40 15.34 1.72
N ILE A 2 4.19 14.03 1.58
CA ILE A 2 3.43 13.43 0.48
C ILE A 2 1.94 13.51 0.81
N ARG A 3 1.09 13.75 -0.19
CA ARG A 3 -0.36 13.81 0.05
C ARG A 3 -0.91 12.41 0.24
N TYR A 4 -1.79 12.23 1.22
CA TYR A 4 -2.43 10.94 1.49
C TYR A 4 -3.16 10.36 0.25
N ALA A 5 -3.71 11.23 -0.60
CA ALA A 5 -4.36 10.85 -1.86
C ALA A 5 -3.46 10.12 -2.86
N GLU A 6 -2.14 10.22 -2.72
CA GLU A 6 -1.23 9.49 -3.60
C GLU A 6 -1.19 7.98 -3.28
N PHE A 7 -1.50 7.58 -2.04
CA PHE A 7 -1.46 6.17 -1.61
C PHE A 7 -2.72 5.39 -1.99
N TYR A 8 -3.87 6.07 -2.13
CA TYR A 8 -5.11 5.45 -2.59
C TYR A 8 -5.38 5.66 -4.08
N ASN A 9 -4.43 6.21 -4.85
CA ASN A 9 -4.61 6.31 -6.30
C ASN A 9 -4.80 4.90 -6.90
N TYR A 10 -5.94 4.66 -7.53
CA TYR A 10 -6.31 3.32 -7.98
C TYR A 10 -5.31 2.75 -9.00
N ASP A 11 -4.85 3.54 -9.97
CA ASP A 11 -3.87 3.11 -10.97
C ASP A 11 -2.55 2.64 -10.33
N ARG A 12 -2.12 3.30 -9.24
CA ARG A 12 -0.92 2.88 -8.48
C ARG A 12 -1.16 1.58 -7.73
N LEU A 13 -2.32 1.43 -7.09
CA LEU A 13 -2.70 0.21 -6.38
C LEU A 13 -2.81 -0.97 -7.35
N GLU A 14 -3.47 -0.78 -8.49
CA GLU A 14 -3.63 -1.77 -9.55
C GLU A 14 -2.28 -2.18 -10.12
N ARG A 15 -1.42 -1.21 -10.43
CA ARG A 15 -0.06 -1.49 -10.91
C ARG A 15 0.74 -2.30 -9.89
N ALA A 16 0.72 -1.90 -8.62
CA ALA A 16 1.41 -2.63 -7.55
C ALA A 16 0.87 -4.05 -7.40
N ALA A 17 -0.45 -4.23 -7.39
CA ALA A 17 -1.08 -5.55 -7.33
C ALA A 17 -0.70 -6.42 -8.53
N SER A 18 -0.66 -5.86 -9.73
CA SER A 18 -0.25 -6.55 -10.97
C SER A 18 1.22 -6.96 -10.94
N GLU A 19 2.12 -6.05 -10.55
CA GLU A 19 3.56 -6.32 -10.43
C GLU A 19 3.87 -7.40 -9.36
N LEU A 20 3.04 -7.51 -8.33
CA LEU A 20 3.11 -8.56 -7.29
C LEU A 20 2.44 -9.89 -7.70
N GLY A 21 1.76 -9.96 -8.85
CA GLY A 21 0.99 -11.14 -9.25
C GLY A 21 -0.26 -11.37 -8.41
N LEU A 22 -0.79 -10.31 -7.78
CA LEU A 22 -1.96 -10.29 -6.91
C LEU A 22 -3.21 -9.76 -7.64
N LEU A 23 -3.27 -9.83 -8.96
CA LEU A 23 -4.44 -9.42 -9.75
C LEU A 23 -4.67 -10.42 -10.88
N THR A 24 -5.25 -11.58 -10.54
CA THR A 24 -5.38 -12.74 -11.44
C THR A 24 -6.83 -13.21 -11.64
N THR A 25 -7.73 -12.81 -10.75
CA THR A 25 -9.14 -13.21 -10.74
C THR A 25 -10.06 -12.03 -10.42
N GLU A 26 -11.35 -12.15 -10.73
CA GLU A 26 -12.36 -11.13 -10.36
C GLU A 26 -12.42 -10.88 -8.85
N ALA A 27 -12.19 -11.91 -8.02
CA ALA A 27 -12.13 -11.76 -6.56
C ALA A 27 -10.93 -10.89 -6.12
N ASP A 28 -9.86 -10.87 -6.90
CA ASP A 28 -8.69 -10.03 -6.65
C ASP A 28 -9.01 -8.56 -6.95
N GLU A 29 -9.76 -8.29 -8.02
CA GLU A 29 -10.24 -6.95 -8.38
C GLU A 29 -11.18 -6.40 -7.30
N GLU A 30 -12.10 -7.22 -6.78
CA GLU A 30 -12.96 -6.84 -5.65
C GLU A 30 -12.13 -6.52 -4.39
N SER A 31 -11.14 -7.35 -4.08
CA SER A 31 -10.23 -7.13 -2.94
C SER A 31 -9.45 -5.81 -3.09
N LEU A 32 -9.00 -5.50 -4.31
CA LEU A 32 -8.31 -4.24 -4.61
C LEU A 32 -9.22 -3.01 -4.45
N LEU A 33 -10.48 -3.12 -4.90
CA LEU A 33 -11.50 -2.08 -4.69
C LEU A 33 -11.79 -1.86 -3.20
N ASN A 34 -11.85 -2.94 -2.41
CA ASN A 34 -12.01 -2.84 -0.96
C ASN A 34 -10.82 -2.15 -0.28
N LEU A 35 -9.59 -2.47 -0.68
CA LEU A 35 -8.39 -1.74 -0.22
C LEU A 35 -8.49 -0.25 -0.56
N HIS A 36 -8.81 0.09 -1.82
CA HIS A 36 -8.98 1.48 -2.24
C HIS A 36 -10.00 2.23 -1.37
N ASN A 37 -11.18 1.65 -1.15
CA ASN A 37 -12.23 2.25 -0.33
C ASN A 37 -11.80 2.41 1.14
N ASN A 38 -11.13 1.40 1.70
CA ASN A 38 -10.62 1.45 3.07
C ASN A 38 -9.58 2.57 3.24
N LEU A 39 -8.72 2.80 2.24
CA LEU A 39 -7.78 3.92 2.27
C LEU A 39 -8.52 5.26 2.12
N VAL A 40 -9.43 5.40 1.17
CA VAL A 40 -10.23 6.64 0.98
C VAL A 40 -10.94 7.06 2.27
N TRP A 41 -11.45 6.09 3.05
CA TRP A 41 -12.13 6.34 4.32
C TRP A 41 -11.24 6.30 5.55
N HIS A 42 -9.91 6.16 5.40
CA HIS A 42 -8.96 6.06 6.53
C HIS A 42 -9.31 4.90 7.51
N LEU A 43 -9.84 3.80 6.97
CA LEU A 43 -10.24 2.61 7.71
C LEU A 43 -9.23 1.47 7.63
N HIS A 44 -8.25 1.54 6.73
CA HIS A 44 -7.24 0.50 6.58
C HIS A 44 -6.41 0.32 7.86
N ARG A 45 -6.21 -0.95 8.25
CA ARG A 45 -5.39 -1.38 9.37
C ARG A 45 -4.38 -2.41 8.87
N PHE A 46 -3.11 -2.16 9.16
CA PHE A 46 -2.05 -3.13 8.91
C PHE A 46 -2.25 -4.39 9.76
N ASP A 47 -1.69 -5.49 9.28
CA ASP A 47 -1.73 -6.84 9.87
C ASP A 47 -3.10 -7.55 9.82
N GLU A 48 -4.16 -6.89 9.32
CA GLU A 48 -5.49 -7.52 9.12
C GLU A 48 -5.58 -8.27 7.78
N ASP A 49 -4.95 -7.74 6.74
CA ASP A 49 -4.94 -8.32 5.40
C ASP A 49 -3.51 -8.22 4.81
N PRO A 50 -2.70 -9.30 4.91
CA PRO A 50 -1.32 -9.31 4.41
C PRO A 50 -1.19 -8.99 2.92
N ARG A 51 -2.24 -9.26 2.13
CA ARG A 51 -2.25 -8.97 0.70
C ARG A 51 -2.44 -7.48 0.46
N ALA A 52 -3.41 -6.89 1.15
CA ALA A 52 -3.65 -5.45 1.11
C ALA A 52 -2.42 -4.67 1.57
N ASP A 53 -1.79 -5.14 2.64
CA ASP A 53 -0.54 -4.58 3.17
C ASP A 53 0.57 -4.64 2.13
N ALA A 54 0.81 -5.79 1.50
CA ALA A 54 1.82 -5.97 0.45
C ALA A 54 1.67 -4.97 -0.71
N ILE A 55 0.43 -4.75 -1.17
CA ILE A 55 0.12 -3.77 -2.21
C ILE A 55 0.46 -2.36 -1.73
N LEU A 56 0.05 -2.00 -0.51
CA LEU A 56 0.30 -0.68 0.05
C LEU A 56 1.78 -0.41 0.30
N TYR A 57 2.55 -1.40 0.75
CA TYR A 57 4.01 -1.31 0.86
C TYR A 57 4.66 -0.98 -0.48
N ALA A 58 4.29 -1.71 -1.54
CA ALA A 58 4.83 -1.48 -2.87
C ALA A 58 4.51 -0.06 -3.38
N VAL A 59 3.30 0.44 -3.13
CA VAL A 59 2.93 1.83 -3.45
C VAL A 59 3.76 2.84 -2.65
N ILE A 60 3.97 2.61 -1.34
CA ILE A 60 4.81 3.48 -0.51
C ILE A 60 6.25 3.50 -1.02
N GLU A 61 6.86 2.34 -1.28
CA GLU A 61 8.22 2.23 -1.83
C GLU A 61 8.35 2.95 -3.18
N ALA A 62 7.37 2.79 -4.08
CA ALA A 62 7.35 3.46 -5.37
C ALA A 62 7.28 4.99 -5.22
N ILE A 63 6.39 5.50 -4.36
CA ILE A 63 6.25 6.95 -4.16
C ILE A 63 7.50 7.56 -3.52
N LEU A 64 8.09 6.89 -2.53
CA LEU A 64 9.35 7.32 -1.90
C LEU A 64 10.48 7.41 -2.94
N GLY A 65 10.60 6.38 -3.79
CA GLY A 65 11.58 6.34 -4.88
C GLY A 65 11.35 7.44 -5.93
N GLU A 66 10.11 7.61 -6.40
CA GLU A 66 9.75 8.62 -7.40
C GLU A 66 10.03 10.06 -6.94
N LYS A 67 9.84 10.33 -5.66
CA LYS A 67 9.99 11.68 -5.09
C LYS A 67 11.33 11.92 -4.41
N ALA A 68 12.20 10.91 -4.37
CA ALA A 68 13.43 10.91 -3.56
C ALA A 68 13.14 11.38 -2.11
N ALA A 69 12.05 10.89 -1.54
CA ALA A 69 11.52 11.30 -0.24
C ALA A 69 11.94 10.33 0.87
N ASP A 70 11.82 10.77 2.12
CA ASP A 70 12.13 9.97 3.31
C ASP A 70 10.83 9.46 3.98
N ILE A 71 10.93 8.45 4.84
CA ILE A 71 9.79 7.92 5.60
C ILE A 71 9.08 9.01 6.44
N THR A 72 9.79 10.06 6.82
CA THR A 72 9.24 11.24 7.50
C THR A 72 8.25 12.04 6.65
N ASP A 73 8.23 11.85 5.33
CA ASP A 73 7.27 12.46 4.41
C ASP A 73 5.95 11.67 4.29
N ILE A 74 5.91 10.44 4.78
CA ILE A 74 4.72 9.58 4.78
C ILE A 74 3.75 10.00 5.90
N PRO A 75 2.43 10.07 5.63
CA PRO A 75 1.42 10.30 6.65
C PRO A 75 1.56 9.34 7.83
N TYR A 76 1.41 9.84 9.07
CA TYR A 76 1.67 9.08 10.29
C TYR A 76 0.93 7.73 10.35
N GLU A 77 -0.32 7.68 9.90
CA GLU A 77 -1.12 6.45 9.84
C GLU A 77 -0.54 5.35 8.95
N LEU A 78 0.22 5.72 7.91
CA LEU A 78 0.93 4.79 7.01
C LEU A 78 2.40 4.62 7.40
N ARG A 79 2.86 5.30 8.45
CA ARG A 79 4.24 5.24 8.94
C ARG A 79 4.45 4.13 9.97
N CYS A 80 3.41 3.77 10.74
CA CYS A 80 3.45 2.74 11.79
C CYS A 80 4.10 1.42 11.34
N VAL A 81 4.03 1.16 10.04
CA VAL A 81 4.60 0.02 9.34
C VAL A 81 6.13 0.01 9.29
N TRP A 82 6.76 1.18 9.28
CA TRP A 82 8.20 1.36 9.08
C TRP A 82 8.99 1.66 10.35
N GLU A 83 8.34 2.18 11.40
CA GLU A 83 9.00 2.46 12.69
C GLU A 83 9.49 1.18 13.42
N GLY A 84 9.13 0.00 12.92
CA GLY A 84 9.64 -1.30 13.38
C GLY A 84 10.78 -1.91 12.55
N GLY A 85 11.23 -1.27 11.46
CA GLY A 85 12.43 -1.66 10.70
C GLY A 85 12.44 -3.05 10.06
N LYS A 86 11.31 -3.78 10.03
CA LYS A 86 11.19 -5.06 9.34
C LYS A 86 10.11 -4.93 8.28
N ARG A 87 10.50 -5.10 7.01
CA ARG A 87 9.63 -5.78 6.03
C ARG A 87 9.12 -7.02 6.74
N ALA A 88 7.85 -7.06 7.14
CA ALA A 88 7.27 -8.30 7.60
C ALA A 88 7.39 -9.25 6.40
N ASN A 89 8.25 -10.26 6.55
CA ASN A 89 8.52 -11.26 5.54
C ASN A 89 7.20 -11.82 5.00
N VAL A 90 6.90 -11.54 3.75
CA VAL A 90 5.95 -12.32 2.97
C VAL A 90 6.72 -12.71 1.72
N PHE A 91 6.86 -14.03 1.49
CA PHE A 91 7.68 -14.72 0.48
C PHE A 91 9.12 -15.11 0.90
N GLU A 92 9.23 -15.99 1.90
CA GLU A 92 10.11 -17.17 1.83
C GLU A 92 9.25 -18.44 1.98
#